data_AF-A0A496B891-F1
#
_entry.id   AF-A0A496B891-F1
#
_cell.length_a   1.000
_cell.length_b   1.000
_cell.length_c   1.000
_cell.angle_alpha   90.00
_cell.angle_beta   90.00
_cell.angle_gamma   90.00
#
_symmetry.space_group_name_H-M   'P 1'
#
loop_
_entity.id
_entity.type
_entity.pdbx_description
1 polymer ?
#
loop_
_entity_poly.entity_id
_entity_poly.type
_entity_poly.pdbx_seq_one_letter_code
_entity_poly.pdbx_strand_id
1 'polypeptide(L)'
;MEETMHESELVQYWSAKERQEGIQQGERIRALEDILEVLELRLQLDAASLFKPRLEAIDDLQLLKQLLRAAILADSPEDFQKVLDQGSQGI
;
A
#
# COMPACT_ATOMS: atom_id res chain seq x y z
N MET A 1 -14.88 21.78 -36.22
CA MET A 1 -15.55 20.62 -35.61
C MET A 1 -14.57 19.60 -35.04
N GLU A 2 -13.30 19.55 -35.49
CA GLU A 2 -12.28 18.67 -34.90
C GLU A 2 -11.73 19.17 -33.54
N GLU A 3 -11.64 20.49 -33.35
CA GLU A 3 -11.05 21.11 -32.14
C GLU A 3 -11.82 20.74 -30.85
N THR A 4 -13.15 20.80 -30.90
CA THR A 4 -14.03 20.45 -29.77
C THR A 4 -14.02 18.95 -29.42
N MET A 5 -13.69 18.08 -30.39
CA MET A 5 -13.60 16.63 -30.17
C MET A 5 -12.32 16.28 -29.43
N HIS A 6 -11.19 16.90 -29.78
CA HIS A 6 -9.91 16.71 -29.10
C HIS A 6 -9.93 17.21 -27.64
N GLU A 7 -10.58 18.34 -27.36
CA GLU A 7 -10.76 18.82 -25.98
C GLU A 7 -11.59 17.84 -25.14
N SER A 8 -12.63 17.21 -25.71
CA SER A 8 -13.46 16.23 -25.02
C SER A 8 -12.69 14.95 -24.68
N GLU A 9 -11.86 14.46 -25.60
CA GLU A 9 -11.03 13.26 -25.40
C GLU A 9 -9.97 13.46 -24.31
N LEU A 10 -9.32 14.63 -24.28
CA LEU A 10 -8.36 14.97 -23.23
C LEU A 10 -9.03 14.99 -21.85
N VAL A 11 -10.19 15.65 -21.72
CA VAL A 11 -10.95 15.68 -20.47
C VAL A 11 -11.29 14.27 -19.99
N GLN A 12 -11.77 13.40 -20.90
CA GLN A 12 -12.06 12.01 -20.54
C GLN A 12 -10.82 11.23 -20.10
N TYR A 13 -9.69 11.40 -20.79
CA TYR A 13 -8.43 10.76 -20.43
C TYR A 13 -7.94 11.17 -19.04
N TRP A 14 -7.89 12.48 -18.75
CA TRP A 14 -7.45 12.98 -17.45
C TRP A 14 -8.40 12.53 -16.33
N SER A 15 -9.72 12.62 -16.54
CA SER A 15 -10.71 12.14 -15.57
C SER A 15 -10.65 10.63 -15.33
N ALA A 16 -10.28 9.83 -16.33
CA ALA A 16 -10.06 8.39 -16.15
C ALA A 16 -8.78 8.13 -15.36
N LYS A 17 -7.70 8.87 -15.66
CA LYS A 17 -6.42 8.78 -14.97
C LYS A 17 -6.54 9.17 -13.49
N GLU A 18 -7.18 10.29 -13.16
CA GLU A 18 -7.41 10.74 -11.78
C GLU A 18 -8.22 9.70 -10.98
N ARG A 19 -9.24 9.10 -11.60
CA ARG A 19 -10.00 8.00 -10.97
C ARG A 19 -9.12 6.79 -10.70
N GLN A 20 -8.28 6.41 -11.65
CA GLN A 20 -7.38 5.26 -11.49
C GLN A 20 -6.32 5.52 -10.40
N GLU A 21 -5.77 6.74 -10.32
CA GLU A 21 -4.86 7.14 -9.26
C GLU A 21 -5.55 7.11 -7.89
N GLY A 22 -6.79 7.63 -7.80
CA GLY A 22 -7.58 7.57 -6.57
C GLY A 22 -7.88 6.14 -6.10
N ILE A 23 -8.20 5.22 -7.03
CA ILE A 23 -8.42 3.80 -6.72
C ILE A 23 -7.13 3.18 -6.17
N GLN A 24 -5.99 3.39 -6.84
CA GLN A 24 -4.71 2.84 -6.41
C GLN A 24 -4.30 3.36 -5.02
N GLN A 25 -4.49 4.65 -4.75
CA GLN A 25 -4.24 5.23 -3.43
C GLN A 25 -5.18 4.64 -2.36
N GLY A 26 -6.46 4.44 -2.68
CA GLY A 26 -7.41 3.81 -1.77
C GLY A 26 -7.05 2.36 -1.44
N GLU A 27 -6.62 1.58 -2.44
CA GLU A 27 -6.15 0.20 -2.22
C GLU A 27 -4.87 0.16 -1.38
N ARG A 28 -3.97 1.11 -1.59
CA ARG A 28 -2.73 1.25 -0.80
C ARG A 28 -3.03 1.53 0.66
N ILE A 29 -3.89 2.52 0.94
CA ILE A 29 -4.28 2.90 2.30
C ILE A 29 -4.93 1.71 3.00
N ARG A 30 -5.87 1.02 2.34
CA ARG A 30 -6.51 -0.17 2.90
C ARG A 30 -5.50 -1.27 3.23
N ALA A 31 -4.57 -1.57 2.31
CA ALA A 31 -3.56 -2.59 2.57
C ALA A 31 -2.67 -2.23 3.77
N LEU A 32 -2.35 -0.95 3.95
CA LEU A 32 -1.59 -0.47 5.11
C LEU A 32 -2.40 -0.61 6.41
N GLU A 33 -3.67 -0.22 6.42
CA GLU A 33 -4.57 -0.38 7.56
C GLU A 33 -4.70 -1.86 7.97
N ASP A 34 -4.92 -2.75 6.99
CA ASP A 34 -5.03 -4.20 7.22
C ASP A 34 -3.75 -4.78 7.83
N ILE A 35 -2.57 -4.34 7.37
CA ILE A 35 -1.28 -4.79 7.93
C ILE A 35 -1.17 -4.36 9.39
N LEU A 36 -1.44 -3.09 9.69
CA LEU A 36 -1.31 -2.55 11.04
C LEU A 36 -2.28 -3.24 12.02
N GLU A 37 -3.52 -3.48 11.59
CA GLU A 37 -4.50 -4.22 12.39
C GLU A 37 -4.02 -5.64 12.69
N VAL A 38 -3.50 -6.36 11.69
CA VAL A 38 -2.96 -7.71 11.90
C VAL A 38 -1.77 -7.71 12.86
N LEU A 39 -0.86 -6.74 12.72
CA LEU A 39 0.29 -6.61 13.63
C LEU A 39 -0.16 -6.34 15.06
N GLU A 40 -1.13 -5.45 15.26
CA GLU A 40 -1.70 -5.14 16.57
C GLU A 40 -2.37 -6.37 17.21
N LEU A 41 -3.18 -7.10 16.44
CA LEU A 41 -3.91 -8.28 16.92
C LEU A 41 -3.02 -9.48 17.23
N ARG A 42 -1.98 -9.73 16.42
CA ARG A 42 -1.17 -10.95 16.51
C ARG A 42 0.14 -10.76 17.27
N LEU A 43 0.76 -9.59 17.12
CA LEU A 43 2.13 -9.32 17.56
C LEU A 43 2.21 -8.22 18.62
N GLN A 44 1.07 -7.83 19.21
CA GLN A 44 0.90 -6.80 20.25
C GLN A 44 0.85 -5.37 19.70
N LEU A 45 0.21 -4.48 20.48
CA LEU A 45 -0.06 -3.08 20.13
C LEU A 45 1.19 -2.28 19.70
N ASP A 46 2.32 -2.57 20.33
CA ASP A 46 3.57 -1.85 20.10
C ASP A 46 4.18 -2.19 18.72
N ALA A 47 3.87 -3.36 18.16
CA ALA A 47 4.38 -3.78 16.85
C ALA A 47 3.83 -2.92 15.71
N ALA A 48 2.54 -2.58 15.73
CA ALA A 48 1.94 -1.69 14.73
C ALA A 48 2.61 -0.31 14.75
N SER A 49 2.82 0.26 15.94
CA SER A 49 3.49 1.56 16.10
C SER A 49 4.96 1.52 15.66
N LEU A 50 5.65 0.40 15.90
CA LEU A 50 7.05 0.20 15.49
C LEU A 50 7.22 0.22 13.97
N PHE A 51 6.33 -0.45 13.23
CA PHE A 51 6.48 -0.64 11.78
C PHE A 51 5.78 0.41 10.92
N LYS A 52 4.79 1.12 11.47
CA LYS A 52 3.98 2.10 10.73
C LYS A 52 4.79 3.09 9.88
N PRO A 53 5.83 3.79 10.38
CA PRO A 53 6.55 4.76 9.57
C PRO A 53 7.24 4.14 8.33
N ARG A 54 7.70 2.90 8.43
CA ARG A 54 8.32 2.20 7.30
C ARG A 54 7.28 1.69 6.30
N LEU A 55 6.14 1.21 6.79
CA LEU A 55 5.02 0.80 5.92
C LEU A 55 4.43 1.99 5.16
N GLU A 56 4.32 3.15 5.79
CA GLU A 56 3.84 4.40 5.17
C GLU A 56 4.78 4.92 4.08
N ALA A 57 6.06 4.53 4.09
CA ALA A 57 7.02 4.88 3.05
C ALA A 57 6.97 3.96 1.82
N ILE A 58 6.16 2.88 1.85
CA ILE A 58 6.03 1.94 0.74
C ILE A 58 4.90 2.38 -0.19
N ASP A 59 5.24 2.75 -1.42
CA ASP A 59 4.25 3.09 -2.46
C ASP A 59 3.78 1.86 -3.27
N ASP A 60 4.56 0.79 -3.26
CA ASP A 60 4.26 -0.44 -3.99
C ASP A 60 3.13 -1.25 -3.30
N LEU A 61 1.93 -1.18 -3.87
CA LEU A 61 0.76 -1.94 -3.42
C LEU A 61 1.00 -3.46 -3.42
N GLN A 62 1.78 -3.97 -4.36
CA GLN A 62 2.06 -5.40 -4.45
C GLN A 62 3.00 -5.84 -3.33
N LEU A 63 3.95 -4.99 -2.94
CA LEU A 63 4.77 -5.21 -1.76
C LEU A 63 3.91 -5.17 -0.48
N LEU A 64 3.01 -4.19 -0.34
CA LEU A 64 2.09 -4.15 0.81
C LEU A 64 1.22 -5.42 0.91
N LYS A 65 0.68 -5.91 -0.21
CA LYS A 65 -0.09 -7.18 -0.22
C LYS A 65 0.75 -8.39 0.21
N GLN A 66 2.05 -8.41 -0.09
CA GLN A 66 2.96 -9.45 0.38
C GLN A 66 3.23 -9.31 1.88
N LEU A 67 3.45 -8.07 2.35
CA LEU A 67 3.66 -7.78 3.77
C LEU A 67 2.42 -8.11 4.61
N LEU A 68 1.21 -7.93 4.09
CA LEU A 68 -0.02 -8.38 4.77
C LEU A 68 0.02 -9.89 5.03
N ARG A 69 0.41 -10.68 4.02
CA ARG A 69 0.57 -12.13 4.19
C ARG A 69 1.66 -12.47 5.20
N ALA A 70 2.78 -11.73 5.17
CA ALA A 70 3.85 -11.89 6.14
C ALA A 70 3.38 -11.57 7.57
N ALA A 71 2.60 -10.51 7.78
CA ALA A 71 2.03 -10.16 9.08
C ALA A 71 1.07 -11.24 9.60
N ILE A 72 0.31 -11.90 8.72
CA ILE A 72 -0.59 -13.01 9.05
C ILE A 72 0.18 -14.30 9.38
N LEU A 73 1.39 -14.48 8.85
CA LEU A 73 2.19 -15.70 9.03
C LEU A 73 3.32 -15.57 10.06
N ALA A 74 3.74 -14.36 10.40
CA ALA A 74 4.80 -14.13 11.36
C ALA A 74 4.43 -14.65 12.75
N ASP A 75 5.39 -15.28 13.42
CA ASP A 75 5.26 -15.74 14.80
C ASP A 75 5.72 -14.68 15.81
N SER A 76 6.45 -13.67 15.33
CA SER A 76 7.05 -12.60 16.15
C SER A 76 7.22 -11.29 15.35
N PRO A 77 7.33 -10.12 16.03
CA PRO A 77 7.72 -8.87 15.39
C PRO A 77 9.04 -8.97 14.61
N GLU A 78 10.02 -9.71 15.14
CA GLU A 78 11.33 -9.91 14.53
C GLU A 78 11.24 -10.68 13.20
N ASP A 79 10.34 -11.65 13.10
CA ASP A 79 10.13 -12.40 11.85
C ASP A 79 9.48 -11.53 10.78
N PHE A 80 8.51 -10.69 11.17
CA PHE A 80 7.94 -9.70 10.25
C PHE A 80 9.00 -8.69 9.80
N GLN A 81 9.84 -8.21 10.72
CA GLN A 81 10.89 -7.25 10.42
C GLN A 81 11.89 -7.77 9.36
N LYS A 82 12.29 -9.04 9.43
CA LYS A 82 13.18 -9.64 8.42
C LYS A 82 12.59 -9.57 7.01
N VAL A 83 11.28 -9.81 6.87
CA VAL A 83 10.58 -9.74 5.58
C VAL A 83 10.46 -8.28 5.12
N LEU A 84 10.13 -7.37 6.03
CA LEU A 84 10.06 -5.95 5.74
C LEU A 84 11.41 -5.40 5.26
N ASP A 85 12.51 -5.79 5.91
CA ASP A 85 13.87 -5.40 5.54
C ASP A 85 14.26 -5.93 4.15
N GLN A 86 13.92 -7.18 3.84
CA GLN A 86 14.18 -7.76 2.51
C GLN A 86 13.39 -7.06 1.41
N GLY A 87 12.12 -6.74 1.66
CA GLY A 87 11.27 -6.03 0.71
C GLY A 87 11.67 -4.57 0.49
N SER A 88 12.28 -3.93 1.49
CA SER A 88 12.72 -2.52 1.41
C SER A 88 14.16 -2.33 0.91
N GLN A 89 14.95 -3.40 0.77
CA GLN A 89 16.29 -3.36 0.13
C GLN A 89 16.24 -3.40 -1.41
N GLY A 90 15.05 -3.59 -2.00
CA GLY A 90 14.84 -3.74 -3.45
C GLY A 90 14.26 -2.50 -4.15
N ILE A 91 14.13 -1.36 -3.46
CA ILE A 91 13.63 -0.08 -3.99
C ILE A 91 14.70 1.00 -3.88
#